data_AF-A0A9Q9C4C0-F1
#
_entry.id   AF-A0A9Q9C4C0-F1
#
_cell.length_a   1.000
_cell.length_b   1.000
_cell.length_c   1.000
_cell.angle_alpha   90.00
_cell.angle_beta   90.00
_cell.angle_gamma   90.00
#
_symmetry.space_group_name_H-M   'P 1'
#
loop_
_entity.id
_entity.type
_entity.pdbx_description
1 polymer ?
#
loop_
_entity_poly.entity_id
_entity_poly.type
_entity_poly.pdbx_seq_one_letter_code
_entity_poly.pdbx_strand_id
1 'polypeptide(L)'
;MPGLVAEILGDYGTILQKIGLFLRRRNGSTIECIVHGASLTHSQAIHGLSLMIQRRLVKYFQYEKKVYYVLDTNMAYRRMYFGIYCSLVEDLFGEEASREFMKILVNGFTKVDGSLQGSAEKLVDTGVVISIGRKEASILVTGSRDLGEYMARAKQDEEMHRKSRKTAEKPRFYIIDFDALHSMMINSRLLALVKKRYLSKAERIYRSILRCNLVTVDTIMGDLEGEMDITRGDVVSCIKYFSNYGLLRKSLDCTETYFKDGDDIRKILVVDSLNRILSENSKEARRIFNMMLDYKALEDKDIVVKSLVPSHVVKKAILMLHSNGFVVLKHTGPGDTKPVPEWQVDIDRASRIVGEEIKRELEKSWALINQRWRRIGSGGDDEDGGSKELSRMLGLSLDFFVLGIQNIAFKTEIF
;
A
#
# COMPACT_ATOMS: atom_id res chain seq x y z
N MET A 1 16.19 19.66 -2.04
CA MET A 1 16.49 18.24 -1.77
C MET A 1 15.95 17.39 -2.91
N PRO A 2 16.59 16.26 -3.25
CA PRO A 2 16.25 15.44 -4.43
C PRO A 2 14.92 14.68 -4.29
N GLY A 3 14.33 14.63 -3.09
CA GLY A 3 13.02 14.02 -2.82
C GLY A 3 13.13 12.51 -2.56
N LEU A 4 12.22 11.95 -1.76
CA LEU A 4 12.19 10.52 -1.39
C LEU A 4 12.44 9.53 -2.55
N VAL A 5 11.82 9.72 -3.71
CA VAL A 5 12.02 8.85 -4.89
C VAL A 5 13.48 8.80 -5.33
N ALA A 6 14.19 9.92 -5.25
CA ALA A 6 15.59 9.97 -5.62
C ALA A 6 16.47 9.25 -4.61
N GLU A 7 16.15 9.32 -3.31
CA GLU A 7 16.84 8.54 -2.28
C GLU A 7 16.62 7.05 -2.47
N ILE A 8 15.39 6.63 -2.77
CA ILE A 8 15.07 5.23 -3.08
C ILE A 8 15.86 4.73 -4.30
N LEU A 9 15.94 5.54 -5.36
CA LEU A 9 16.73 5.18 -6.54
C LEU A 9 18.24 5.18 -6.25
N GLY A 10 18.68 5.88 -5.20
CA GLY A 10 20.04 5.85 -4.69
C GLY A 10 20.50 4.46 -4.27
N ASP A 11 19.61 3.61 -3.76
CA ASP A 11 19.89 2.20 -3.41
C ASP A 11 20.43 1.40 -4.59
N TYR A 12 20.02 1.79 -5.81
CA TYR A 12 20.35 1.10 -7.04
C TYR A 12 21.64 1.64 -7.69
N GLY A 13 22.25 2.66 -7.09
CA GLY A 13 23.46 3.30 -7.55
C GLY A 13 23.23 4.67 -8.21
N THR A 14 24.33 5.41 -8.35
CA THR A 14 24.33 6.81 -8.81
C THR A 14 23.83 6.99 -10.25
N ILE A 15 24.10 6.01 -11.12
CA ILE A 15 23.64 6.04 -12.52
C ILE A 15 22.10 5.99 -12.57
N LEU A 16 21.48 5.05 -11.86
CA LEU A 16 20.03 4.87 -11.86
C LEU A 16 19.32 6.06 -11.20
N GLN A 17 19.92 6.60 -10.12
CA GLN A 17 19.45 7.83 -9.49
C GLN A 17 19.45 9.02 -10.49
N LYS A 18 20.54 9.21 -11.25
CA LYS A 18 20.64 10.28 -12.26
C LYS A 18 19.60 10.13 -13.37
N ILE A 19 19.44 8.93 -13.92
CA ILE A 19 18.45 8.63 -14.96
C ILE A 19 17.03 8.90 -14.43
N GLY A 20 16.69 8.37 -13.26
CA GLY A 20 15.35 8.53 -12.69
C GLY A 20 15.03 9.99 -12.33
N LEU A 21 15.99 10.75 -11.78
CA LEU A 21 15.82 12.18 -11.54
C LEU A 21 15.56 12.96 -12.83
N PHE A 22 16.28 12.63 -13.91
CA PHE A 22 16.07 13.23 -15.21
C PHE A 22 14.66 12.91 -15.76
N LEU A 23 14.28 11.63 -15.75
CA LEU A 23 12.98 11.17 -16.24
C LEU A 23 11.81 11.75 -15.43
N ARG A 24 11.94 11.86 -14.11
CA ARG A 24 10.94 12.48 -13.23
C ARG A 24 10.67 13.95 -13.59
N ARG A 25 11.66 14.68 -14.09
CA ARG A 25 11.51 16.08 -14.51
C ARG A 25 10.89 16.23 -15.90
N ARG A 26 11.03 15.23 -16.77
CA ARG A 26 10.71 15.34 -18.20
C ARG A 26 9.53 14.49 -18.68
N ASN A 27 8.91 13.69 -17.81
CA ASN A 27 7.73 12.85 -18.07
C ASN A 27 7.75 12.09 -19.43
N GLY A 28 8.92 11.59 -19.83
CA GLY A 28 9.14 10.99 -21.14
C GLY A 28 10.37 11.56 -21.84
N SER A 29 11.34 10.73 -22.18
CA SER A 29 12.53 11.17 -22.94
C SER A 29 13.20 10.05 -23.70
N THR A 30 13.87 10.40 -24.80
CA THR A 30 14.69 9.45 -25.55
C THR A 30 16.05 9.24 -24.88
N ILE A 31 16.76 8.20 -25.31
CA ILE A 31 18.09 7.88 -24.76
C ILE A 31 19.10 9.02 -24.99
N GLU A 32 19.06 9.69 -26.14
CA GLU A 32 19.96 10.80 -26.47
C GLU A 32 19.75 11.97 -25.48
N CYS A 33 18.48 12.30 -25.20
CA CYS A 33 18.14 13.32 -24.22
C CYS A 33 18.61 12.96 -22.80
N ILE A 34 18.48 11.68 -22.42
CA ILE A 34 18.93 11.19 -21.10
C ILE A 34 20.46 11.29 -20.98
N VAL A 35 21.20 10.86 -22.00
CA VAL A 35 22.67 10.91 -22.05
C VAL A 35 23.17 12.34 -21.84
N HIS A 36 22.65 13.30 -22.62
CA HIS A 36 23.04 14.70 -22.52
C HIS A 36 22.56 15.35 -21.21
N GLY A 37 21.30 15.13 -20.84
CA GLY A 37 20.67 15.81 -19.71
C GLY A 37 21.05 15.28 -18.33
N ALA A 38 21.48 14.01 -18.23
CA ALA A 38 21.95 13.41 -16.99
C ALA A 38 23.49 13.36 -16.89
N SER A 39 24.21 13.84 -17.91
CA SER A 39 25.67 13.81 -18.02
C SER A 39 26.22 12.38 -17.81
N LEU A 40 25.71 11.46 -18.62
CA LEU A 40 26.09 10.03 -18.62
C LEU A 40 26.73 9.67 -19.96
N THR A 41 27.56 8.62 -19.99
CA THR A 41 27.96 8.03 -21.27
C THR A 41 26.81 7.22 -21.87
N HIS A 42 26.83 7.01 -23.18
CA HIS A 42 25.81 6.21 -23.86
C HIS A 42 25.71 4.78 -23.29
N SER A 43 26.86 4.15 -23.01
CA SER A 43 26.92 2.83 -22.37
C SER A 43 26.30 2.84 -20.96
N GLN A 44 26.62 3.85 -20.13
CA GLN A 44 26.01 3.99 -18.80
C GLN A 44 24.49 4.15 -18.88
N ALA A 45 23.99 4.94 -19.83
CA ALA A 45 22.56 5.12 -20.03
C ALA A 45 21.88 3.81 -20.49
N ILE A 46 22.47 3.06 -21.42
CA ILE A 46 21.94 1.76 -21.87
C ILE A 46 21.87 0.78 -20.70
N HIS A 47 22.97 0.58 -19.97
CA HIS A 47 23.00 -0.38 -18.86
C HIS A 47 22.06 0.04 -17.72
N GLY A 48 22.03 1.34 -17.40
CA GLY A 48 21.12 1.88 -16.39
C GLY A 48 19.65 1.68 -16.76
N LEU A 49 19.25 2.03 -17.99
CA LEU A 49 17.89 1.83 -18.48
C LEU A 49 17.52 0.34 -18.54
N SER A 50 18.43 -0.51 -18.99
CA SER A 50 18.22 -1.97 -19.03
C SER A 50 17.91 -2.51 -17.63
N LEU A 51 18.69 -2.10 -16.62
CA LEU A 51 18.47 -2.51 -15.23
C LEU A 51 17.15 -1.94 -14.66
N MET A 52 16.82 -0.68 -14.97
CA MET A 52 15.57 -0.07 -14.52
C MET A 52 14.34 -0.74 -15.15
N ILE A 53 14.41 -1.11 -16.43
CA ILE A 53 13.35 -1.88 -17.11
C ILE A 53 13.22 -3.26 -16.49
N GLN A 54 14.34 -3.96 -16.29
CA GLN A 54 14.40 -5.27 -15.66
C GLN A 54 13.72 -5.27 -14.27
N ARG A 55 13.93 -4.21 -13.49
CA ARG A 55 13.32 -4.01 -12.17
C ARG A 55 11.97 -3.28 -12.21
N ARG A 56 11.39 -3.07 -13.40
CA ARG A 56 10.10 -2.41 -13.64
C ARG A 56 10.00 -0.97 -13.10
N LEU A 57 11.12 -0.30 -12.89
CA LEU A 57 11.19 1.11 -12.48
C LEU A 57 10.97 2.06 -13.66
N VAL A 58 11.18 1.60 -14.90
CA VAL A 58 10.99 2.38 -16.12
C VAL A 58 10.10 1.62 -17.09
N LYS A 59 9.11 2.32 -17.64
CA LYS A 59 8.32 1.92 -18.79
C LYS A 59 8.88 2.60 -20.04
N TYR A 60 8.64 2.03 -21.21
CA TYR A 60 8.98 2.69 -22.46
C TYR A 60 7.81 2.65 -23.44
N PHE A 61 7.81 3.48 -24.47
CA PHE A 61 6.87 3.36 -25.58
C PHE A 61 7.54 3.86 -26.86
N GLN A 62 7.04 3.42 -28.02
CA GLN A 62 7.54 3.89 -29.30
C GLN A 62 6.59 4.94 -29.87
N TYR A 63 7.13 6.11 -30.21
CA TYR A 63 6.40 7.19 -30.86
C TYR A 63 7.27 7.77 -31.98
N GLU A 64 6.69 7.92 -33.18
CA GLU A 64 7.40 8.41 -34.37
C GLU A 64 8.76 7.71 -34.62
N LYS A 65 8.78 6.37 -34.51
CA LYS A 65 9.99 5.51 -34.64
C LYS A 65 11.05 5.73 -33.55
N LYS A 66 10.85 6.59 -32.56
CA LYS A 66 11.74 6.80 -31.41
C LYS A 66 11.19 6.10 -30.16
N VAL A 67 12.09 5.67 -29.28
CA VAL A 67 11.72 5.05 -27.99
C VAL A 67 11.82 6.11 -26.89
N TYR A 68 10.72 6.28 -26.17
CA TYR A 68 10.60 7.17 -25.02
C TYR A 68 10.55 6.34 -23.74
N TYR A 69 11.27 6.78 -22.72
CA TYR A 69 11.32 6.14 -21.41
C TYR A 69 10.61 7.01 -20.37
N VAL A 70 9.84 6.40 -19.49
CA VAL A 70 9.06 7.05 -18.42
C VAL A 70 9.35 6.34 -17.10
N LEU A 71 9.61 7.12 -16.05
CA LEU A 71 9.79 6.59 -14.70
C LEU A 71 8.45 6.14 -14.13
N ASP A 72 8.37 4.90 -13.67
CA ASP A 72 7.25 4.41 -12.86
C ASP A 72 7.49 4.75 -11.39
N THR A 73 6.97 5.90 -10.97
CA THR A 73 7.15 6.41 -9.60
C THR A 73 6.47 5.50 -8.56
N ASN A 74 5.38 4.83 -8.92
CA ASN A 74 4.67 3.91 -8.03
C ASN A 74 5.53 2.67 -7.74
N MET A 75 6.21 2.15 -8.75
CA MET A 75 7.19 1.08 -8.58
C MET A 75 8.39 1.51 -7.73
N ALA A 76 8.84 2.76 -7.85
CA ALA A 76 9.86 3.29 -6.94
C ALA A 76 9.35 3.30 -5.48
N TYR A 77 8.15 3.81 -5.21
CA TYR A 77 7.59 3.79 -3.86
C TYR A 77 7.40 2.38 -3.29
N ARG A 78 7.02 1.40 -4.13
CA ARG A 78 6.88 0.00 -3.71
C ARG A 78 8.15 -0.59 -3.09
N ARG A 79 9.34 -0.07 -3.44
CA ARG A 79 10.62 -0.47 -2.82
C ARG A 79 10.65 -0.28 -1.31
N MET A 80 9.93 0.71 -0.78
CA MET A 80 9.82 0.96 0.66
C MET A 80 9.12 -0.19 1.40
N TYR A 81 8.26 -0.92 0.70
CA TYR A 81 7.44 -1.98 1.27
C TYR A 81 8.07 -3.37 1.13
N PHE A 82 9.24 -3.50 0.48
CA PHE A 82 9.83 -4.82 0.20
C PHE A 82 10.07 -5.65 1.47
N GLY A 83 10.58 -5.04 2.54
CA GLY A 83 10.76 -5.74 3.81
C GLY A 83 9.43 -6.25 4.40
N ILE A 84 8.38 -5.44 4.28
CA ILE A 84 7.03 -5.79 4.75
C ILE A 84 6.46 -6.95 3.92
N TYR A 85 6.66 -6.93 2.60
CA TYR A 85 6.22 -8.01 1.72
C TYR A 85 6.94 -9.32 2.02
N CYS A 86 8.25 -9.30 2.24
CA CYS A 86 9.00 -10.51 2.59
C CYS A 86 8.50 -11.09 3.92
N SER A 87 8.32 -10.28 4.95
CA SER A 87 7.76 -10.75 6.23
C SER A 87 6.34 -11.32 6.07
N LEU A 88 5.49 -10.65 5.28
CA LEU A 88 4.13 -11.14 5.02
C LEU A 88 4.12 -12.49 4.30
N VAL A 89 4.99 -12.68 3.32
CA VAL A 89 5.12 -13.94 2.59
C VAL A 89 5.71 -15.04 3.47
N GLU A 90 6.68 -14.71 4.31
CA GLU A 90 7.26 -15.63 5.29
C GLU A 90 6.22 -16.12 6.30
N ASP A 91 5.43 -15.22 6.86
CA ASP A 91 4.36 -15.53 7.83
C ASP A 91 3.30 -16.48 7.23
N LEU A 92 3.03 -16.37 5.93
CA LEU A 92 1.94 -17.10 5.26
C LEU A 92 2.39 -18.40 4.58
N PHE A 93 3.60 -18.42 4.03
CA PHE A 93 4.09 -19.51 3.18
C PHE A 93 5.40 -20.13 3.67
N GLY A 94 6.00 -19.59 4.73
CA GLY A 94 7.25 -20.03 5.32
C GLY A 94 8.50 -19.38 4.71
N GLU A 95 9.62 -19.56 5.40
CA GLU A 95 10.92 -18.94 5.07
C GLU A 95 11.43 -19.33 3.68
N GLU A 96 11.24 -20.58 3.24
CA GLU A 96 11.67 -21.04 1.92
C GLU A 96 10.96 -20.31 0.78
N ALA A 97 9.63 -20.15 0.88
CA ALA A 97 8.85 -19.39 -0.10
C ALA A 97 9.22 -17.90 -0.08
N SER A 98 9.47 -17.32 1.10
CA SER A 98 9.93 -15.94 1.24
C SER A 98 11.28 -15.69 0.56
N ARG A 99 12.23 -16.64 0.66
CA ARG A 99 13.52 -16.55 -0.02
C ARG A 99 13.39 -16.52 -1.54
N GLU A 100 12.55 -17.38 -2.12
CA GLU A 100 12.31 -17.35 -3.57
C GLU A 100 11.55 -16.09 -4.01
N PHE A 101 10.53 -15.69 -3.23
CA PHE A 101 9.81 -14.44 -3.44
C PHE A 101 10.75 -13.23 -3.45
N MET A 102 11.68 -13.14 -2.49
CA MET A 102 12.66 -12.06 -2.40
C MET A 102 13.54 -11.98 -3.64
N LYS A 103 13.99 -13.12 -4.19
CA LYS A 103 14.75 -13.14 -5.46
C LYS A 103 13.94 -12.55 -6.60
N ILE A 104 12.67 -12.94 -6.72
CA ILE A 104 11.78 -12.42 -7.78
C ILE A 104 11.54 -10.91 -7.58
N LEU A 105 11.26 -10.50 -6.35
CA LEU A 105 10.98 -9.11 -5.97
C LEU A 105 12.14 -8.16 -6.30
N VAL A 106 13.38 -8.56 -5.98
CA VAL A 106 14.58 -7.73 -6.22
C VAL A 106 14.98 -7.72 -7.71
N ASN A 107 14.84 -8.86 -8.40
CA ASN A 107 15.22 -8.97 -9.80
C ASN A 107 14.19 -8.39 -10.78
N GLY A 108 12.92 -8.28 -10.38
CA GLY A 108 11.82 -7.90 -11.26
C GLY A 108 11.41 -9.05 -12.18
N PHE A 109 11.79 -9.01 -13.46
CA PHE A 109 11.51 -10.10 -14.41
C PHE A 109 12.45 -11.29 -14.18
N THR A 110 12.00 -12.31 -13.46
CA THR A 110 12.85 -13.47 -13.16
C THR A 110 12.57 -14.60 -14.13
N LYS A 111 13.59 -15.17 -14.77
CA LYS A 111 13.38 -16.27 -15.71
C LYS A 111 12.85 -17.51 -14.98
N VAL A 112 11.91 -18.21 -15.60
CA VAL A 112 11.46 -19.53 -15.13
C VAL A 112 12.56 -20.54 -15.42
N ASP A 113 13.33 -20.89 -14.40
CA ASP A 113 14.30 -21.99 -14.43
C ASP A 113 13.76 -23.17 -13.61
N GLY A 114 14.09 -24.41 -14.00
CA GLY A 114 13.56 -25.63 -13.38
C GLY A 114 13.99 -25.85 -11.92
N SER A 115 14.85 -25.01 -11.36
CA SER A 115 15.27 -25.05 -9.95
C SER A 115 14.31 -24.32 -9.00
N LEU A 116 13.39 -23.49 -9.50
CA LEU A 116 12.41 -22.73 -8.71
C LEU A 116 11.14 -23.54 -8.40
N GLN A 117 11.11 -24.82 -8.75
CA GLN A 117 9.90 -25.55 -9.15
C GLN A 117 9.12 -26.20 -8.00
N GLY A 118 9.03 -25.55 -6.83
CA GLY A 118 8.23 -26.09 -5.72
C GLY A 118 7.61 -25.02 -4.83
N SER A 119 8.44 -24.16 -4.23
CA SER A 119 7.96 -23.06 -3.40
C SER A 119 7.42 -21.89 -4.23
N ALA A 120 7.98 -21.63 -5.41
CA ALA A 120 7.47 -20.61 -6.33
C ALA A 120 6.11 -21.00 -6.93
N GLU A 121 5.85 -22.30 -7.15
CA GLU A 121 4.55 -22.77 -7.65
C GLU A 121 3.43 -22.45 -6.66
N LYS A 122 3.65 -22.64 -5.36
CA LYS A 122 2.68 -22.23 -4.32
C LYS A 122 2.37 -20.72 -4.36
N LEU A 123 3.37 -19.89 -4.64
CA LEU A 123 3.18 -18.44 -4.79
C LEU A 123 2.45 -18.08 -6.08
N VAL A 124 2.59 -18.89 -7.13
CA VAL A 124 1.85 -18.74 -8.38
C VAL A 124 0.40 -19.16 -8.20
N ASP A 125 0.15 -20.30 -7.56
CA ASP A 125 -1.20 -20.82 -7.29
C ASP A 125 -2.05 -19.86 -6.44
N THR A 126 -1.38 -19.13 -5.55
CA THR A 126 -2.01 -18.14 -4.68
C THR A 126 -2.13 -16.75 -5.32
N GLY A 127 -1.58 -16.56 -6.52
CA GLY A 127 -1.63 -15.31 -7.27
C GLY A 127 -0.68 -14.21 -6.78
N VAL A 128 0.26 -14.53 -5.86
CA VAL A 128 1.30 -13.58 -5.41
C VAL A 128 2.35 -13.36 -6.51
N VAL A 129 2.63 -14.42 -7.27
CA VAL A 129 3.54 -14.42 -8.41
C VAL A 129 2.75 -14.75 -9.68
N ILE A 130 3.00 -14.02 -10.76
CA ILE A 130 2.39 -14.26 -12.06
C ILE A 130 3.43 -14.82 -13.01
N SER A 131 3.07 -15.91 -13.69
CA SER A 131 3.84 -16.47 -14.78
C SER A 131 3.43 -15.82 -16.10
N ILE A 132 4.38 -15.19 -16.80
CA ILE A 132 4.12 -14.46 -18.03
C ILE A 132 5.01 -14.90 -19.19
N GLY A 133 4.49 -14.80 -20.41
CA GLY A 133 5.23 -15.01 -21.65
C GLY A 133 5.98 -13.76 -22.10
N ARG A 134 6.56 -13.82 -23.31
CA ARG A 134 7.38 -12.71 -23.85
C ARG A 134 6.50 -11.53 -24.28
N LYS A 135 5.31 -11.80 -24.79
CA LYS A 135 4.37 -10.77 -25.26
C LYS A 135 3.82 -9.97 -24.09
N GLU A 136 3.39 -10.63 -23.02
CA GLU A 136 2.88 -10.01 -21.80
C GLU A 136 3.97 -9.16 -21.12
N ALA A 137 5.20 -9.68 -21.06
CA ALA A 137 6.35 -8.92 -20.55
C ALA A 137 6.58 -7.64 -21.37
N SER A 138 6.46 -7.70 -22.69
CA SER A 138 6.55 -6.51 -23.54
C SER A 138 5.43 -5.51 -23.21
N ILE A 139 4.18 -5.96 -23.08
CA ILE A 139 3.01 -5.12 -22.79
C ILE A 139 3.20 -4.36 -21.46
N LEU A 140 3.67 -5.06 -20.42
CA LEU A 140 3.94 -4.49 -19.10
C LEU A 140 4.93 -3.34 -19.13
N VAL A 141 5.96 -3.46 -19.97
CA VAL A 141 6.98 -2.43 -20.10
C VAL A 141 6.54 -1.35 -21.09
N THR A 142 5.74 -1.67 -22.11
CA THR A 142 5.28 -0.71 -23.12
C THR A 142 4.21 0.26 -22.63
N GLY A 143 3.70 0.09 -21.40
CA GLY A 143 2.70 0.97 -20.79
C GLY A 143 1.31 0.89 -21.40
N SER A 144 1.02 -0.13 -22.22
CA SER A 144 -0.27 -0.25 -22.92
C SER A 144 -1.29 -1.05 -22.09
N ARG A 145 -2.23 -0.33 -21.44
CA ARG A 145 -3.42 -0.83 -20.71
C ARG A 145 -3.17 -1.87 -19.60
N ASP A 146 -4.21 -2.04 -18.78
CA ASP A 146 -4.24 -2.87 -17.58
C ASP A 146 -4.00 -4.35 -17.92
N LEU A 147 -3.05 -4.99 -17.22
CA LEU A 147 -2.68 -6.40 -17.43
C LEU A 147 -3.90 -7.31 -17.24
N GLY A 148 -4.81 -6.93 -16.33
CA GLY A 148 -6.06 -7.64 -16.08
C GLY A 148 -6.99 -7.66 -17.29
N GLU A 149 -7.11 -6.56 -18.04
CA GLU A 149 -7.91 -6.51 -19.26
C GLU A 149 -7.32 -7.38 -20.37
N TYR A 150 -5.98 -7.39 -20.49
CA TYR A 150 -5.31 -8.24 -21.47
C TYR A 150 -5.46 -9.73 -21.13
N MET A 151 -5.23 -10.11 -19.87
CA MET A 151 -5.37 -11.51 -19.45
C MET A 151 -6.82 -11.99 -19.53
N ALA A 152 -7.81 -11.13 -19.23
CA ALA A 152 -9.22 -11.46 -19.38
C ALA A 152 -9.60 -11.69 -20.86
N ARG A 153 -9.10 -10.85 -21.78
CA ARG A 153 -9.28 -11.03 -23.23
C ARG A 153 -8.53 -12.26 -23.76
N ALA A 154 -7.30 -12.48 -23.32
CA ALA A 154 -6.51 -13.64 -23.71
C ALA A 154 -7.19 -14.96 -23.27
N LYS A 155 -7.76 -14.99 -22.05
CA LYS A 155 -8.56 -16.14 -21.58
C LYS A 155 -9.84 -16.34 -22.41
N GLN A 156 -10.54 -15.26 -22.79
CA GLN A 156 -11.71 -15.35 -23.68
C GLN A 156 -11.34 -15.82 -25.09
N ASP A 157 -10.22 -15.35 -25.63
CA ASP A 157 -9.70 -15.78 -26.93
C ASP A 157 -9.20 -17.24 -26.90
N GLU A 158 -8.62 -17.70 -25.79
CA GLU A 158 -8.23 -19.11 -25.58
C GLU A 158 -9.44 -20.03 -25.47
N GLU A 159 -10.53 -19.60 -24.80
CA GLU A 159 -11.79 -20.34 -24.75
C GLU A 159 -12.49 -20.41 -26.11
N MET A 160 -12.45 -19.33 -26.91
CA MET A 160 -12.99 -19.31 -28.28
C MET A 160 -12.16 -20.13 -29.29
N HIS A 161 -10.85 -20.27 -29.09
CA HIS A 161 -9.94 -20.93 -30.03
C HIS A 161 -9.55 -22.37 -29.71
N ARG A 162 -10.30 -23.08 -28.84
CA ARG A 162 -10.13 -24.52 -28.55
C ARG A 162 -10.13 -25.48 -29.77
N LYS A 163 -10.35 -24.99 -31.00
CA LYS A 163 -10.28 -25.77 -32.25
C LYS A 163 -9.02 -25.56 -33.09
N SER A 164 -8.08 -24.69 -32.70
CA SER A 164 -6.79 -24.56 -33.44
C SER A 164 -5.61 -24.93 -32.53
N ARG A 165 -4.79 -25.89 -32.98
CA ARG A 165 -3.52 -26.29 -32.36
C ARG A 165 -2.48 -25.16 -32.44
N LYS A 166 -2.71 -24.02 -31.78
CA LYS A 166 -1.63 -23.10 -31.43
C LYS A 166 -0.99 -23.61 -30.15
N THR A 167 0.26 -24.03 -30.25
CA THR A 167 1.13 -24.28 -29.11
C THR A 167 1.06 -23.10 -28.14
N ALA A 168 0.50 -23.32 -26.95
CA ALA A 168 0.50 -22.34 -25.88
C ALA A 168 1.95 -21.87 -25.63
N GLU A 169 2.19 -20.56 -25.66
CA GLU A 169 3.52 -20.02 -25.35
C GLU A 169 3.86 -20.39 -23.90
N LYS A 170 4.94 -21.14 -23.70
CA LYS A 170 5.40 -21.51 -22.36
C LYS A 170 5.74 -20.24 -21.56
N PRO A 171 5.32 -20.13 -20.29
CA PRO A 171 5.70 -19.02 -19.43
C PRO A 171 7.23 -18.94 -19.35
N ARG A 172 7.76 -17.72 -19.46
CA ARG A 172 9.21 -17.47 -19.49
C ARG A 172 9.69 -16.68 -18.30
N PHE A 173 8.82 -15.88 -17.69
CA PHE A 173 9.18 -15.03 -16.57
C PHE A 173 8.19 -15.14 -15.43
N TYR A 174 8.69 -15.10 -14.20
CA TYR A 174 7.96 -14.79 -13.00
C TYR A 174 8.05 -13.31 -12.70
N ILE A 175 6.93 -12.73 -12.29
CA ILE A 175 6.83 -11.36 -11.77
C ILE A 175 5.97 -11.34 -10.52
N ILE A 176 6.16 -10.34 -9.68
CA ILE A 176 5.30 -10.10 -8.52
C ILE A 176 4.00 -9.40 -8.92
N ASP A 177 2.87 -9.92 -8.42
CA ASP A 177 1.60 -9.21 -8.35
C ASP A 177 1.55 -8.34 -7.10
N PHE A 178 1.79 -7.04 -7.29
CA PHE A 178 1.76 -6.10 -6.18
C PHE A 178 0.35 -5.78 -5.71
N ASP A 179 -0.66 -5.97 -6.55
CA ASP A 179 -2.04 -5.66 -6.17
C ASP A 179 -2.56 -6.78 -5.25
N ALA A 180 -2.24 -8.03 -5.57
CA ALA A 180 -2.43 -9.15 -4.64
C ALA A 180 -1.72 -8.92 -3.29
N LEU A 181 -0.45 -8.50 -3.31
CA LEU A 181 0.30 -8.19 -2.09
C LEU A 181 -0.33 -7.04 -1.29
N HIS A 182 -0.76 -5.97 -1.95
CA HIS A 182 -1.44 -4.86 -1.28
C HIS A 182 -2.73 -5.34 -0.60
N SER A 183 -3.54 -6.16 -1.29
CA SER A 183 -4.74 -6.76 -0.71
C SER A 183 -4.43 -7.64 0.49
N MET A 184 -3.39 -8.47 0.40
CA MET A 184 -2.94 -9.31 1.52
C MET A 184 -2.45 -8.46 2.71
N MET A 185 -1.74 -7.36 2.45
CA MET A 185 -1.27 -6.45 3.49
C MET A 185 -2.44 -5.72 4.17
N ILE A 186 -3.44 -5.27 3.41
CA ILE A 186 -4.68 -4.70 3.94
C ILE A 186 -5.40 -5.73 4.83
N ASN A 187 -5.54 -6.97 4.35
CA ASN A 187 -6.17 -8.06 5.10
C ASN A 187 -5.43 -8.36 6.42
N SER A 188 -4.09 -8.41 6.37
CA SER A 188 -3.25 -8.58 7.57
C SER A 188 -3.46 -7.44 8.59
N ARG A 189 -3.56 -6.19 8.12
CA ARG A 189 -3.85 -5.04 8.98
C ARG A 189 -5.25 -5.09 9.60
N LEU A 190 -6.25 -5.50 8.83
CA LEU A 190 -7.61 -5.67 9.36
C LEU A 190 -7.66 -6.77 10.43
N LEU A 191 -6.96 -7.89 10.21
CA LEU A 191 -6.85 -8.95 11.22
C LEU A 191 -6.18 -8.46 12.50
N ALA A 192 -5.08 -7.70 12.39
CA ALA A 192 -4.42 -7.10 13.54
C ALA A 192 -5.34 -6.15 14.31
N LEU A 193 -6.15 -5.35 13.59
CA LEU A 193 -7.15 -4.48 14.19
C LEU A 193 -8.23 -5.28 14.93
N VAL A 194 -8.76 -6.34 14.31
CA VAL A 194 -9.77 -7.21 14.91
C VAL A 194 -9.22 -7.90 16.15
N LYS A 195 -8.00 -8.44 16.08
CA LYS A 195 -7.30 -9.08 17.20
C LYS A 195 -7.08 -8.14 18.39
N LYS A 196 -6.80 -6.86 18.12
CA LYS A 196 -6.62 -5.84 19.18
C LYS A 196 -7.92 -5.50 19.90
N ARG A 197 -9.06 -5.63 19.23
CA ARG A 197 -10.36 -5.14 19.73
C ARG A 197 -11.28 -6.24 20.23
N TYR A 198 -11.23 -7.42 19.61
CA TYR A 198 -12.13 -8.52 19.85
C TYR A 198 -11.36 -9.76 20.33
N LEU A 199 -12.09 -10.77 20.77
CA LEU A 199 -11.52 -12.04 21.22
C LEU A 199 -10.94 -12.83 20.04
N SER A 200 -10.02 -13.76 20.33
CA SER A 200 -9.39 -14.65 19.33
C SER A 200 -10.41 -15.39 18.44
N LYS A 201 -11.57 -15.75 19.00
CA LYS A 201 -12.68 -16.35 18.26
C LYS A 201 -13.20 -15.44 17.14
N ALA A 202 -13.33 -14.14 17.40
CA ALA A 202 -13.76 -13.18 16.40
C ALA A 202 -12.70 -12.98 15.31
N GLU A 203 -11.40 -13.04 15.67
CA GLU A 203 -10.32 -13.02 14.69
C GLU A 203 -10.40 -14.20 13.70
N ARG A 204 -10.64 -15.42 14.20
CA ARG A 204 -10.82 -16.64 13.37
C ARG A 204 -12.01 -16.48 12.42
N ILE A 205 -13.16 -16.05 12.93
CA ILE A 205 -14.35 -15.78 12.12
C ILE A 205 -14.05 -14.72 11.05
N TYR A 206 -13.38 -13.63 11.42
CA TYR A 206 -13.04 -12.59 10.46
C TYR A 206 -12.04 -13.05 9.40
N ARG A 207 -11.12 -13.95 9.73
CA ARG A 207 -10.21 -14.57 8.77
C ARG A 207 -10.95 -15.35 7.69
N SER A 208 -11.99 -16.09 8.04
CA SER A 208 -12.87 -16.76 7.07
C SER A 208 -13.63 -15.74 6.21
N ILE A 209 -14.14 -14.66 6.82
CA ILE A 209 -14.81 -13.56 6.10
C ILE A 209 -13.89 -12.92 5.04
N LEU A 210 -12.59 -12.83 5.30
CA LEU A 210 -11.64 -12.27 4.34
C LEU A 210 -11.48 -13.15 3.08
N ARG A 211 -11.71 -14.45 3.18
CA ARG A 211 -11.66 -15.41 2.06
C ARG A 211 -12.93 -15.40 1.20
N CYS A 212 -14.06 -14.97 1.77
CA CYS A 212 -15.32 -14.88 1.06
C CYS A 212 -15.43 -13.59 0.21
N ASN A 213 -15.95 -13.71 -1.01
CA ASN A 213 -16.35 -12.56 -1.82
C ASN A 213 -17.72 -12.02 -1.38
N LEU A 214 -18.70 -12.91 -1.21
CA LEU A 214 -19.99 -12.64 -0.62
C LEU A 214 -20.05 -13.33 0.74
N VAL A 215 -20.35 -12.56 1.78
CA VAL A 215 -20.27 -13.03 3.16
C VAL A 215 -21.66 -13.44 3.62
N THR A 216 -21.87 -14.74 3.81
CA THR A 216 -23.07 -15.31 4.45
C THR A 216 -22.68 -16.13 5.66
N VAL A 217 -23.63 -16.36 6.56
CA VAL A 217 -23.39 -17.24 7.72
C VAL A 217 -23.00 -18.64 7.25
N ASP A 218 -23.67 -19.18 6.24
CA ASP A 218 -23.41 -20.53 5.72
C ASP A 218 -22.02 -20.66 5.09
N THR A 219 -21.60 -19.66 4.29
CA THR A 219 -20.25 -19.66 3.69
C THR A 219 -19.16 -19.59 4.75
N ILE A 220 -19.37 -18.81 5.82
CA ILE A 220 -18.39 -18.73 6.91
C ILE A 220 -18.35 -20.04 7.69
N MET A 221 -19.51 -20.64 7.99
CA MET A 221 -19.59 -21.90 8.71
C MET A 221 -18.94 -23.05 7.93
N GLY A 222 -19.11 -23.09 6.61
CA GLY A 222 -18.41 -24.05 5.75
C GLY A 222 -16.88 -23.89 5.78
N ASP A 223 -16.38 -22.65 5.78
CA ASP A 223 -14.94 -22.37 5.88
C ASP A 223 -14.35 -22.68 7.27
N LEU A 224 -15.20 -22.77 8.30
CA LEU A 224 -14.84 -23.11 9.68
C LEU A 224 -15.06 -24.60 10.01
N GLU A 225 -15.35 -25.45 9.01
CA GLU A 225 -15.53 -26.88 9.22
C GLU A 225 -14.29 -27.49 9.89
N GLY A 226 -14.46 -27.97 11.12
CA GLY A 226 -13.40 -28.49 11.99
C GLY A 226 -13.15 -27.68 13.27
N GLU A 227 -13.68 -26.46 13.36
CA GLU A 227 -13.60 -25.63 14.57
C GLU A 227 -14.79 -25.89 15.51
N MET A 228 -14.67 -26.91 16.36
CA MET A 228 -15.76 -27.33 17.27
C MET A 228 -16.18 -26.27 18.30
N ASP A 229 -15.37 -25.22 18.52
CA ASP A 229 -15.62 -24.17 19.50
C ASP A 229 -16.44 -22.99 18.96
N ILE A 230 -16.77 -22.96 17.66
CA ILE A 230 -17.50 -21.86 17.02
C ILE A 230 -18.90 -22.30 16.58
N THR A 231 -19.93 -21.68 17.17
CA THR A 231 -21.33 -21.95 16.82
C THR A 231 -21.84 -20.95 15.79
N ARG A 232 -22.93 -21.31 15.09
CA ARG A 232 -23.64 -20.40 14.19
C ARG A 232 -24.07 -19.09 14.88
N GLY A 233 -24.46 -19.17 16.15
CA GLY A 233 -24.85 -18.00 16.95
C GLY A 233 -23.69 -17.03 17.20
N ASP A 234 -22.47 -17.55 17.34
CA ASP A 234 -21.26 -16.72 17.46
C ASP A 234 -20.97 -15.97 16.16
N VAL A 235 -21.08 -16.67 15.01
CA VAL A 235 -20.89 -16.06 13.69
C VAL A 235 -21.88 -14.92 13.46
N VAL A 236 -23.18 -15.14 13.73
CA VAL A 236 -24.21 -14.10 13.60
C VAL A 236 -23.91 -12.89 14.50
N SER A 237 -23.46 -13.14 15.73
CA SER A 237 -23.11 -12.08 16.68
C SER A 237 -21.88 -11.29 16.22
N CYS A 238 -20.84 -11.98 15.76
CA CYS A 238 -19.63 -11.37 15.21
C CYS A 238 -19.93 -10.52 13.97
N ILE A 239 -20.76 -11.01 13.03
CA ILE A 239 -21.17 -10.23 11.85
C ILE A 239 -21.85 -8.93 12.28
N LYS A 240 -22.75 -8.96 13.27
CA LYS A 240 -23.37 -7.73 13.80
C LYS A 240 -22.32 -6.76 14.36
N TYR A 241 -21.36 -7.26 15.13
CA TYR A 241 -20.29 -6.42 15.67
C TYR A 241 -19.40 -5.81 14.59
N PHE A 242 -19.03 -6.59 13.58
CA PHE A 242 -18.24 -6.12 12.44
C PHE A 242 -19.00 -5.12 11.59
N SER A 243 -20.31 -5.32 11.41
CA SER A 243 -21.15 -4.39 10.67
C SER A 243 -21.34 -3.07 11.40
N ASN A 244 -21.56 -3.09 12.71
CA ASN A 244 -21.65 -1.89 13.54
C ASN A 244 -20.34 -1.08 13.55
N TYR A 245 -19.20 -1.74 13.35
CA TYR A 245 -17.91 -1.06 13.26
C TYR A 245 -17.54 -0.62 11.82
N GLY A 246 -18.35 -0.95 10.82
CA GLY A 246 -18.12 -0.59 9.42
C GLY A 246 -17.16 -1.52 8.68
N LEU A 247 -16.79 -2.67 9.24
CA LEU A 247 -15.98 -3.68 8.53
C LEU A 247 -16.81 -4.46 7.51
N LEU A 248 -18.14 -4.49 7.69
CA LEU A 248 -19.08 -5.17 6.82
C LEU A 248 -20.32 -4.32 6.58
N ARG A 249 -20.80 -4.30 5.34
CA ARG A 249 -22.05 -3.66 4.96
C ARG A 249 -23.08 -4.73 4.61
N LYS A 250 -24.29 -4.59 5.14
CA LYS A 250 -25.40 -5.47 4.77
C LYS A 250 -25.88 -5.10 3.36
N SER A 251 -26.14 -6.12 2.53
CA SER A 251 -26.74 -5.90 1.21
C SER A 251 -28.14 -5.28 1.32
N LEU A 252 -28.51 -4.47 0.32
CA LEU A 252 -29.81 -3.80 0.24
C LEU A 252 -30.93 -4.74 -0.19
N ASP A 253 -30.59 -5.89 -0.77
CA ASP A 253 -31.52 -6.91 -1.28
C ASP A 253 -32.29 -7.68 -0.18
N CYS A 254 -32.19 -7.26 1.08
CA CYS A 254 -32.80 -7.87 2.26
C CYS A 254 -32.38 -9.33 2.52
N THR A 255 -31.40 -9.85 1.80
CA THR A 255 -30.80 -11.15 2.11
C THR A 255 -29.85 -11.01 3.31
N GLU A 256 -29.60 -12.09 4.07
CA GLU A 256 -28.58 -12.12 5.13
C GLU A 256 -27.15 -12.17 4.53
N THR A 257 -26.93 -11.38 3.48
CA THR A 257 -25.64 -11.25 2.80
C THR A 257 -24.96 -9.94 3.19
N TYR A 258 -23.64 -10.03 3.31
CA TYR A 258 -22.77 -8.94 3.70
C TYR A 258 -21.62 -8.85 2.71
N PHE A 259 -21.07 -7.65 2.56
CA PHE A 259 -19.90 -7.42 1.73
C PHE A 259 -18.94 -6.43 2.38
N LYS A 260 -17.71 -6.44 1.88
CA LYS A 260 -16.61 -5.57 2.30
C LYS A 260 -16.62 -4.33 1.40
N ASP A 261 -16.96 -3.17 1.96
CA ASP A 261 -16.87 -1.91 1.23
C ASP A 261 -15.44 -1.36 1.33
N GLY A 262 -14.80 -1.15 0.17
CA GLY A 262 -13.40 -0.73 0.10
C GLY A 262 -13.16 0.65 0.70
N ASP A 263 -14.13 1.55 0.61
CA ASP A 263 -14.02 2.92 1.14
C ASP A 263 -14.17 2.97 2.66
N ASP A 264 -15.09 2.18 3.22
CA ASP A 264 -15.27 2.06 4.67
C ASP A 264 -14.04 1.41 5.32
N ILE A 265 -13.55 0.31 4.73
CA ILE A 265 -12.32 -0.37 5.18
C ILE A 265 -11.14 0.58 5.19
N ARG A 266 -10.98 1.36 4.11
CA ARG A 266 -9.92 2.36 3.98
C ARG A 266 -10.02 3.41 5.09
N LYS A 267 -11.21 3.96 5.31
CA LYS A 267 -11.45 4.98 6.34
C LYS A 267 -11.11 4.45 7.73
N ILE A 268 -11.49 3.21 8.04
CA ILE A 268 -11.18 2.55 9.32
C ILE A 268 -9.67 2.44 9.51
N LEU A 269 -8.94 1.97 8.50
CA LEU A 269 -7.49 1.82 8.57
C LEU A 269 -6.76 3.17 8.71
N VAL A 270 -7.20 4.19 7.96
CA VAL A 270 -6.65 5.55 8.09
C VAL A 270 -6.86 6.08 9.50
N VAL A 271 -8.07 5.93 10.06
CA VAL A 271 -8.37 6.36 11.43
C VAL A 271 -7.53 5.59 12.46
N ASP A 272 -7.30 4.29 12.29
CA ASP A 272 -6.43 3.52 13.19
C ASP A 272 -4.96 4.00 13.12
N SER A 273 -4.42 4.23 11.92
CA SER A 273 -3.07 4.80 11.75
C SER A 273 -2.94 6.19 12.35
N LEU A 274 -3.91 7.08 12.12
CA LEU A 274 -3.93 8.42 12.73
C LEU A 274 -4.00 8.35 14.26
N ASN A 275 -4.82 7.44 14.81
CA ASN A 275 -4.90 7.21 16.24
C ASN A 275 -3.60 6.70 16.85
N ARG A 276 -2.88 5.82 16.14
CA ARG A 276 -1.55 5.35 16.55
C ARG A 276 -0.57 6.53 16.64
N ILE A 277 -0.50 7.35 15.60
CA ILE A 277 0.38 8.52 15.54
C ILE A 277 0.03 9.52 16.66
N LEU A 278 -1.26 9.76 16.93
CA LEU A 278 -1.68 10.61 18.05
C LEU A 278 -1.35 9.98 19.41
N SER A 279 -1.38 8.65 19.54
CA SER A 279 -1.05 7.95 20.80
C SER A 279 0.39 8.19 21.25
N GLU A 280 1.30 8.34 20.29
CA GLU A 280 2.73 8.60 20.51
C GLU A 280 2.98 10.06 20.93
N ASN A 281 2.11 10.99 20.49
CA ASN A 281 2.29 12.44 20.69
C ASN A 281 1.47 13.02 21.86
N SER A 282 0.18 12.68 21.97
CA SER A 282 -0.72 13.16 23.04
C SER A 282 -1.96 12.27 23.20
N LYS A 283 -2.12 11.70 24.40
CA LYS A 283 -3.28 10.87 24.77
C LYS A 283 -4.58 11.68 24.77
N GLU A 284 -4.51 12.94 25.18
CA GLU A 284 -5.65 13.85 25.26
C GLU A 284 -6.12 14.27 23.87
N ALA A 285 -5.20 14.60 22.97
CA ALA A 285 -5.53 14.90 21.57
C ALA A 285 -6.18 13.71 20.89
N ARG A 286 -5.67 12.49 21.11
CA ARG A 286 -6.31 11.26 20.62
C ARG A 286 -7.73 11.07 21.16
N ARG A 287 -7.96 11.35 22.46
CA ARG A 287 -9.29 11.26 23.07
C ARG A 287 -10.26 12.25 22.44
N ILE A 288 -9.84 13.50 22.27
CA ILE A 288 -10.65 14.55 21.64
C ILE A 288 -10.94 14.19 20.18
N PHE A 289 -9.93 13.73 19.43
CA PHE A 289 -10.08 13.30 18.04
C PHE A 289 -11.13 12.18 17.89
N ASN A 290 -11.05 11.11 18.68
CA ASN A 290 -12.03 10.02 18.61
C ASN A 290 -13.43 10.48 18.99
N MET A 291 -13.54 11.31 20.04
CA MET A 291 -14.82 11.88 20.43
C MET A 291 -15.43 12.73 19.32
N MET A 292 -14.63 13.54 18.62
CA MET A 292 -15.10 14.33 17.48
C MET A 292 -15.47 13.47 16.25
N LEU A 293 -14.83 12.31 16.04
CA LEU A 293 -15.23 11.38 14.98
C LEU A 293 -16.66 10.87 15.18
N ASP A 294 -17.06 10.62 16.43
CA ASP A 294 -18.38 10.11 16.77
C ASP A 294 -19.47 11.19 16.66
N TYR A 295 -19.19 12.41 17.16
CA TYR A 295 -20.17 13.51 17.19
C TYR A 295 -20.16 14.41 15.95
N LYS A 296 -19.19 14.24 15.03
CA LYS A 296 -19.00 14.95 13.76
C LYS A 296 -18.68 16.46 13.88
N ALA A 297 -19.53 17.24 14.53
CA ALA A 297 -19.39 18.68 14.69
C ALA A 297 -19.66 19.09 16.14
N LEU A 298 -18.74 19.86 16.74
CA LEU A 298 -18.81 20.25 18.14
C LEU A 298 -18.29 21.67 18.38
N GLU A 299 -18.94 22.40 19.29
CA GLU A 299 -18.42 23.65 19.83
C GLU A 299 -17.38 23.40 20.93
N ASP A 300 -16.56 24.40 21.26
CA ASP A 300 -15.59 24.34 22.36
C ASP A 300 -16.20 23.88 23.69
N LYS A 301 -17.39 24.39 24.03
CA LYS A 301 -18.09 24.05 25.27
C LYS A 301 -18.45 22.55 25.32
N ASP A 302 -18.86 22.00 24.18
CA ASP A 302 -19.26 20.59 24.08
C ASP A 302 -18.04 19.67 24.12
N ILE A 303 -16.92 20.10 23.53
CA ILE A 303 -15.68 19.34 23.60
C ILE A 303 -15.22 19.20 25.04
N VAL A 304 -15.25 20.27 25.84
CA VAL A 304 -14.87 20.21 27.26
C VAL A 304 -15.76 19.23 28.04
N VAL A 305 -17.09 19.35 27.88
CA VAL A 305 -18.06 18.51 28.58
C VAL A 305 -17.95 17.03 28.16
N LYS A 306 -17.86 16.76 26.86
CA LYS A 306 -17.88 15.38 26.33
C LYS A 306 -16.54 14.68 26.41
N SER A 307 -15.43 15.40 26.30
CA SER A 307 -14.10 14.80 26.41
C SER A 307 -13.72 14.46 27.85
N LEU A 308 -14.35 15.09 28.85
CA LEU A 308 -13.94 15.02 30.26
C LEU A 308 -12.45 15.37 30.44
N VAL A 309 -11.94 16.29 29.62
CA VAL A 309 -10.57 16.82 29.69
C VAL A 309 -10.64 18.26 30.20
N PRO A 310 -9.74 18.69 31.10
CA PRO A 310 -9.72 20.06 31.59
C PRO A 310 -9.62 21.08 30.46
N SER A 311 -10.34 22.21 30.57
CA SER A 311 -10.48 23.21 29.52
C SER A 311 -9.14 23.76 28.99
N HIS A 312 -8.14 23.95 29.85
CA HIS A 312 -6.81 24.43 29.46
C HIS A 312 -6.05 23.40 28.59
N VAL A 313 -6.26 22.10 28.84
CA VAL A 313 -5.67 21.01 28.04
C VAL A 313 -6.42 20.83 26.73
N VAL A 314 -7.76 20.96 26.75
CA VAL A 314 -8.60 20.92 25.55
C VAL A 314 -8.14 21.94 24.53
N LYS A 315 -7.95 23.20 24.93
CA LYS A 315 -7.47 24.26 24.02
C LYS A 315 -6.12 23.90 23.38
N LYS A 316 -5.15 23.45 24.18
CA LYS A 316 -3.84 23.04 23.68
C LYS A 316 -3.94 21.88 22.68
N ALA A 317 -4.75 20.87 23.00
CA ALA A 317 -4.95 19.69 22.16
C ALA A 317 -5.68 20.01 20.85
N ILE A 318 -6.74 20.83 20.89
CA ILE A 318 -7.45 21.29 19.69
C ILE A 318 -6.51 22.09 18.78
N LEU A 319 -5.73 23.02 19.34
CA LEU A 319 -4.77 23.80 18.55
C LEU A 319 -3.72 22.90 17.88
N MET A 320 -3.23 21.88 18.59
CA MET A 320 -2.32 20.88 18.03
C MET A 320 -2.98 20.04 16.92
N LEU A 321 -4.23 19.60 17.13
CA LEU A 321 -4.98 18.87 16.11
C LEU A 321 -5.22 19.75 14.86
N HIS A 322 -5.55 21.02 15.06
CA HIS A 322 -5.80 21.98 13.98
C HIS A 322 -4.51 22.30 13.21
N SER A 323 -3.39 22.56 13.90
CA SER A 323 -2.10 22.86 13.26
C SER A 323 -1.59 21.69 12.42
N ASN A 324 -1.89 20.46 12.83
CA ASN A 324 -1.55 19.25 12.08
C ASN A 324 -2.67 18.80 11.12
N GLY A 325 -3.74 19.59 10.97
CA GLY A 325 -4.82 19.37 10.00
C GLY A 325 -5.79 18.22 10.30
N PHE A 326 -5.81 17.71 11.53
CA PHE A 326 -6.78 16.69 11.98
C PHE A 326 -8.19 17.25 12.12
N VAL A 327 -8.30 18.53 12.49
CA VAL A 327 -9.58 19.21 12.68
C VAL A 327 -9.57 20.55 11.95
N VAL A 328 -10.75 20.98 11.56
CA VAL A 328 -11.00 22.26 10.90
C VAL A 328 -12.08 23.02 11.66
N LEU A 329 -11.90 24.33 11.76
CA LEU A 329 -12.93 25.22 12.30
C LEU A 329 -13.84 25.69 11.16
N LYS A 330 -15.11 25.30 11.21
CA LYS A 330 -16.15 25.78 10.30
C LYS A 330 -17.01 26.80 11.04
N HIS A 331 -17.53 27.75 10.27
CA HIS A 331 -18.48 28.74 10.78
C HIS A 331 -19.85 28.34 10.27
N THR A 332 -20.75 27.98 11.18
CA THR A 332 -22.15 27.68 10.86
C THR A 332 -23.01 28.86 11.30
N GLY A 333 -23.95 29.25 10.44
CA GLY A 333 -24.90 30.32 10.72
C GLY A 333 -25.47 30.94 9.43
N PRO A 334 -26.77 31.28 9.41
CA PRO A 334 -27.31 32.15 8.37
C PRO A 334 -26.63 33.53 8.46
N GLY A 335 -26.34 34.13 7.30
CA GLY A 335 -25.47 35.31 7.14
C GLY A 335 -25.81 36.55 7.97
N ASP A 336 -26.99 36.57 8.61
CA ASP A 336 -27.47 37.68 9.46
C ASP A 336 -27.23 37.45 10.97
N THR A 337 -26.73 36.28 11.39
CA THR A 337 -26.41 35.99 12.80
C THR A 337 -24.90 35.86 13.03
N LYS A 338 -24.44 36.14 14.27
CA LYS A 338 -23.04 35.94 14.65
C LYS A 338 -22.67 34.48 14.38
N PRO A 339 -21.66 34.20 13.54
CA PRO A 339 -21.29 32.84 13.18
C PRO A 339 -20.87 32.05 14.41
N VAL A 340 -21.35 30.82 14.53
CA VAL A 340 -20.96 29.90 15.60
C VAL A 340 -19.78 29.06 15.11
N PRO A 341 -18.62 29.11 15.79
CA PRO A 341 -17.47 28.28 15.42
C PRO A 341 -17.70 26.83 15.86
N GLU A 342 -17.68 25.91 14.90
CA GLU A 342 -17.76 24.47 15.11
C GLU A 342 -16.49 23.78 14.63
N TRP A 343 -15.96 22.88 15.45
CA TRP A 343 -14.85 22.02 15.08
C TRP A 343 -15.36 20.73 14.43
N GLN A 344 -14.74 20.36 13.31
CA GLN A 344 -15.03 19.13 12.59
C GLN A 344 -13.75 18.38 12.26
N VAL A 345 -13.80 17.05 12.29
CA VAL A 345 -12.67 16.22 11.83
C VAL A 345 -12.65 16.18 10.31
N ASP A 346 -11.47 16.36 9.73
CA ASP A 346 -11.22 16.24 8.29
C ASP A 346 -10.16 15.16 8.06
N ILE A 347 -10.62 13.92 7.83
CA ILE A 347 -9.74 12.76 7.70
C ILE A 347 -8.86 12.87 6.45
N ASP A 348 -9.39 13.42 5.36
CA ASP A 348 -8.70 13.53 4.06
C ASP A 348 -7.62 14.60 4.09
N ARG A 349 -7.86 15.69 4.83
CA ARG A 349 -6.84 16.69 5.11
C ARG A 349 -5.76 16.16 6.06
N ALA A 350 -6.17 15.45 7.12
CA ALA A 350 -5.27 14.86 8.09
C ALA A 350 -4.33 13.84 7.43
N SER A 351 -4.89 12.91 6.65
CA SER A 351 -4.14 11.87 5.95
C SER A 351 -3.08 12.46 5.02
N ARG A 352 -3.41 13.54 4.29
CA ARG A 352 -2.50 14.22 3.38
C ARG A 352 -1.35 14.93 4.10
N ILE A 353 -1.66 15.70 5.15
CA ILE A 353 -0.65 16.45 5.90
C ILE A 353 0.28 15.49 6.63
N VAL A 354 -0.28 14.50 7.34
CA VAL A 354 0.50 13.49 8.04
C VAL A 354 1.29 12.63 7.04
N GLY A 355 0.70 12.28 5.89
CA GLY A 355 1.39 11.55 4.83
C GLY A 355 2.61 12.30 4.29
N GLU A 356 2.53 13.60 4.07
CA GLU A 356 3.68 14.42 3.64
C GLU A 356 4.73 14.63 4.75
N GLU A 357 4.34 14.61 6.02
CA GLU A 357 5.30 14.58 7.14
C GLU A 357 6.04 13.25 7.20
N ILE A 358 5.32 12.13 7.14
CA ILE A 358 5.93 10.78 7.11
C ILE A 358 6.87 10.63 5.92
N LYS A 359 6.47 11.13 4.74
CA LYS A 359 7.32 11.12 3.53
C LYS A 359 8.62 11.91 3.73
N ARG A 360 8.58 13.05 4.42
CA ARG A 360 9.78 13.84 4.74
C ARG A 360 10.68 13.10 5.72
N GLU A 361 10.11 12.44 6.73
CA GLU A 361 10.90 11.61 7.66
C GLU A 361 11.51 10.39 6.95
N LEU A 362 10.73 9.70 6.10
CA LEU A 362 11.24 8.61 5.26
C LEU A 362 12.38 9.07 4.36
N GLU A 363 12.31 10.26 3.76
CA GLU A 363 13.40 10.81 2.95
C GLU A 363 14.69 10.99 3.75
N LYS A 364 14.60 11.53 4.96
CA LYS A 364 15.75 11.70 5.87
C LYS A 364 16.34 10.34 6.26
N SER A 365 15.50 9.40 6.68
CA SER A 365 15.93 8.07 7.09
C SER A 365 16.58 7.31 5.93
N TRP A 366 16.02 7.41 4.72
CA TRP A 366 16.58 6.77 3.53
C TRP A 366 17.95 7.36 3.14
N ALA A 367 18.10 8.68 3.23
CA ALA A 367 19.39 9.34 3.00
C ALA A 367 20.47 8.90 4.01
N LEU A 368 20.10 8.77 5.30
CA LEU A 368 21.00 8.27 6.35
C LEU A 368 21.43 6.83 6.09
N ILE A 369 20.48 5.97 5.69
CA ILE A 369 20.77 4.60 5.29
C ILE A 369 21.73 4.57 4.12
N ASN A 370 21.42 5.27 3.02
CA ASN A 370 22.29 5.35 1.84
C ASN A 370 23.72 5.81 2.20
N GLN A 371 23.85 6.78 3.10
CA GLN A 371 25.14 7.24 3.58
C GLN A 371 25.89 6.15 4.36
N ARG A 372 25.19 5.38 5.20
CA ARG A 372 25.77 4.24 5.94
C ARG A 372 26.21 3.12 5.01
N TRP A 373 25.41 2.71 4.03
CA TRP A 373 25.79 1.66 3.07
C TRP A 373 27.05 2.02 2.29
N ARG A 374 27.26 3.30 1.97
CA ARG A 374 28.51 3.76 1.35
C ARG A 374 29.73 3.65 2.25
N ARG A 375 29.55 3.63 3.58
CA ARG A 375 30.62 3.55 4.59
C ARG A 375 30.91 2.12 5.07
N ILE A 376 29.92 1.22 5.03
CA ILE A 376 30.05 -0.19 5.48
C ILE A 376 31.16 -0.95 4.74
N GLY A 377 31.64 -0.45 3.58
CA GLY A 377 32.84 -0.95 2.91
C GLY A 377 34.19 -0.65 3.60
N SER A 378 34.24 -0.03 4.79
CA SER A 378 35.50 0.49 5.37
C SER A 378 35.80 0.21 6.85
N GLY A 379 34.98 -0.55 7.58
CA GLY A 379 35.28 -0.95 8.97
C GLY A 379 34.02 -1.08 9.82
N GLY A 380 33.78 -2.27 10.35
CA GLY A 380 32.60 -2.60 11.15
C GLY A 380 32.72 -2.18 12.61
N ASP A 381 31.57 -1.81 13.19
CA ASP A 381 31.13 -2.04 14.59
C ASP A 381 30.03 -1.05 15.00
N ASP A 382 28.94 -0.96 14.23
CA ASP A 382 27.81 -0.09 14.58
C ASP A 382 26.45 -0.70 14.15
N GLU A 383 26.27 -2.00 14.39
CA GLU A 383 25.07 -2.76 13.97
C GLU A 383 23.77 -2.33 14.68
N ASP A 384 23.82 -1.90 15.95
CA ASP A 384 22.61 -1.62 16.75
C ASP A 384 21.85 -0.35 16.28
N GLY A 385 22.59 0.67 15.80
CA GLY A 385 22.00 1.91 15.29
C GLY A 385 21.30 1.73 13.93
N GLY A 386 21.68 0.72 13.14
CA GLY A 386 21.08 0.40 11.84
C GLY A 386 19.72 -0.27 11.98
N SER A 387 19.62 -1.26 12.88
CA SER A 387 18.42 -2.06 13.08
C SER A 387 17.22 -1.24 13.59
N LYS A 388 17.46 -0.33 14.55
CA LYS A 388 16.42 0.57 15.08
C LYS A 388 15.86 1.51 14.00
N GLU A 389 16.74 2.08 13.17
CA GLU A 389 16.32 2.99 12.09
C GLU A 389 15.54 2.23 11.00
N LEU A 390 15.97 1.02 10.64
CA LEU A 390 15.24 0.14 9.72
C LEU A 390 13.85 -0.20 10.25
N SER A 391 13.74 -0.56 11.53
CA SER A 391 12.46 -0.88 12.17
C SER A 391 11.52 0.32 12.16
N ARG A 392 12.04 1.51 12.48
CA ARG A 392 11.28 2.78 12.40
C ARG A 392 10.80 3.05 10.96
N MET A 393 11.66 2.87 9.97
CA MET A 393 11.32 3.05 8.56
C MET A 393 10.25 2.09 8.07
N LEU A 394 10.26 0.83 8.50
CA LEU A 394 9.21 -0.13 8.16
C LEU A 394 7.86 0.31 8.75
N GLY A 395 7.86 0.77 10.01
CA GLY A 395 6.66 1.31 10.66
C GLY A 395 6.08 2.53 9.94
N LEU A 396 6.94 3.48 9.57
CA LEU A 396 6.57 4.68 8.80
C LEU A 396 6.12 4.34 7.38
N SER A 397 6.78 3.39 6.71
CA SER A 397 6.39 2.94 5.37
C SER A 397 5.01 2.31 5.39
N LEU A 398 4.68 1.54 6.43
CA LEU A 398 3.37 0.93 6.56
C LEU A 398 2.27 1.95 6.84
N ASP A 399 2.54 3.00 7.63
CA ASP A 399 1.59 4.12 7.78
C ASP A 399 1.46 4.92 6.49
N PHE A 400 2.57 5.19 5.81
CA PHE A 400 2.55 5.87 4.53
C PHE A 400 1.73 5.10 3.49
N PHE A 401 1.83 3.76 3.47
CA PHE A 401 0.98 2.91 2.66
C PHE A 401 -0.49 3.15 3.00
N VAL A 402 -0.88 3.02 4.28
CA VAL A 402 -2.28 3.13 4.73
C VAL A 402 -2.88 4.50 4.45
N LEU A 403 -2.14 5.58 4.78
CA LEU A 403 -2.58 6.95 4.51
C LEU A 403 -2.63 7.23 2.99
N GLY A 404 -1.72 6.61 2.24
CA GLY A 404 -1.68 6.65 0.79
C GLY A 404 -2.76 5.82 0.10
N ILE A 405 -3.50 4.94 0.80
CA ILE A 405 -4.59 4.15 0.22
C ILE A 405 -5.65 5.07 -0.40
N GLN A 406 -5.85 6.28 0.15
CA GLN A 406 -6.72 7.31 -0.45
C GLN A 406 -6.31 7.69 -1.88
N ASN A 407 -5.02 7.67 -2.18
CA ASN A 407 -4.44 7.98 -3.50
C ASN A 407 -4.22 6.74 -4.39
N ILE A 408 -4.54 5.51 -3.95
CA ILE A 408 -4.43 4.29 -4.78
C ILE A 408 -5.48 4.27 -5.90
N ALA A 409 -6.44 5.21 -5.88
CA ALA A 409 -7.00 5.72 -7.13
C ALA A 409 -5.95 6.56 -7.89
N PHE A 410 -4.84 5.94 -8.33
CA PHE A 410 -3.98 6.46 -9.39
C PHE A 410 -4.67 6.30 -10.76
N LYS A 411 -5.97 6.56 -10.81
CA LYS A 411 -6.68 6.87 -12.04
C LYS A 411 -6.78 8.39 -12.11
N THR A 412 -6.17 8.94 -13.16
CA THR A 412 -6.37 10.29 -13.71
C THR A 412 -5.85 11.48 -12.90
N GLU A 413 -4.53 11.55 -12.74
CA GLU A 413 -3.78 12.83 -12.91
C GLU A 413 -2.64 12.60 -13.91
N ILE A 414 -3.01 12.19 -15.11
CA ILE A 414 -2.24 12.44 -16.33
C ILE A 414 -3.27 12.91 -17.36
N PHE A 415 -3.55 14.20 -17.31
CA PHE A 415 -3.78 15.05 -18.47
C PHE A 415 -3.22 16.43 -18.15
#